data_AF-I2JIF9-F1
#
_entry.id   AF-I2JIF9-F1
#
_cell.length_a   1.000
_cell.length_b   1.000
_cell.length_c   1.000
_cell.angle_alpha   90.00
_cell.angle_beta   90.00
_cell.angle_gamma   90.00
#
_symmetry.space_group_name_H-M   'P 1'
#
loop_
_entity.id
_entity.type
_entity.pdbx_description
1 polymer ?
#
loop_
_entity_poly.entity_id
_entity_poly.type
_entity_poly.pdbx_seq_one_letter_code
_entity_poly.pdbx_strand_id
1 'polypeptide(L)'
;MKTPILAFLLLFWTSFSQAVCIVMTSAPPGLMDKITGTSSFGQHIFSRYDSPNGGIAERDFAEALQLFKQNLVLHQAKECDANGAAAIINMDIDFDVDFERQRYFFIATYDFVKGK
;
A
#
# COMPACT_ATOMS: atom_id res chain seq x y z
N MET A 1 40.87 -14.36 -26.72
CA MET A 1 39.60 -13.90 -27.31
C MET A 1 38.53 -14.93 -27.01
N LYS A 2 37.28 -14.51 -26.70
CA LYS A 2 36.20 -15.20 -25.94
C LYS A 2 36.32 -14.90 -24.44
N THR A 3 35.36 -14.32 -23.73
CA THR A 3 33.98 -13.92 -24.05
C THR A 3 33.51 -12.93 -22.96
N PRO A 4 32.91 -11.78 -23.33
CA PRO A 4 32.44 -10.70 -22.43
C PRO A 4 31.15 -11.05 -21.64
N ILE A 5 30.86 -12.35 -21.45
CA ILE A 5 29.57 -12.84 -20.93
C ILE A 5 29.41 -12.58 -19.43
N LEU A 6 30.53 -12.49 -18.68
CA LEU A 6 30.47 -12.29 -17.24
C LEU A 6 30.02 -10.86 -16.84
N ALA A 7 30.29 -9.86 -17.68
CA ALA A 7 29.91 -8.48 -17.40
C ALA A 7 28.42 -8.21 -17.62
N PHE A 8 27.75 -8.97 -18.50
CA PHE A 8 26.33 -8.80 -18.79
C PHE A 8 25.41 -9.37 -17.69
N LEU A 9 25.87 -10.39 -16.96
CA LEU A 9 25.11 -11.00 -15.85
C LEU A 9 25.07 -10.11 -14.60
N LEU A 10 26.12 -9.31 -14.35
CA LEU A 10 26.19 -8.40 -13.20
C LEU A 10 25.32 -7.14 -13.37
N LEU A 11 25.04 -6.73 -14.61
CA LEU A 11 24.16 -5.58 -14.91
C LEU A 11 22.66 -5.91 -14.81
N PHE A 12 22.29 -7.20 -14.75
CA PHE A 12 20.89 -7.61 -14.55
C PHE A 12 20.47 -7.64 -13.08
N TRP A 13 21.41 -7.66 -12.14
CA TRP A 13 21.12 -7.73 -10.70
C TRP A 13 21.02 -6.36 -10.01
N THR A 14 21.56 -5.30 -10.61
CA THR A 14 21.46 -3.94 -10.03
C THR A 14 20.16 -3.21 -10.36
N SER A 15 19.29 -3.79 -11.20
CA SER A 15 18.10 -3.09 -11.73
C SER A 15 16.79 -3.43 -11.01
N PHE A 16 16.82 -4.27 -9.98
CA PHE A 16 15.63 -4.67 -9.22
C PHE A 16 15.75 -4.44 -7.71
N SER A 17 16.43 -3.36 -7.30
CA SER A 17 16.22 -2.85 -5.95
C SER A 17 15.00 -1.94 -5.96
N GLN A 18 13.81 -2.51 -6.18
CA GLN A 18 12.59 -1.78 -5.85
C GLN A 18 12.65 -1.54 -4.34
N ALA A 19 12.77 -0.29 -3.94
CA ALA A 19 12.67 0.08 -2.54
C ALA A 19 11.32 -0.43 -2.03
N VAL A 20 11.36 -1.50 -1.22
CA VAL A 20 10.14 -2.05 -0.62
C VAL A 20 9.60 -0.98 0.31
N CYS A 21 8.45 -0.41 -0.02
CA CYS A 21 7.83 0.58 0.86
C CYS A 21 7.47 -0.09 2.17
N ILE A 22 8.11 0.36 3.25
CA ILE A 22 7.82 -0.16 4.59
C ILE A 22 6.48 0.43 5.02
N VAL A 23 5.51 -0.43 5.33
CA VAL A 23 4.19 -0.02 5.82
C VAL A 23 4.08 -0.36 7.30
N MET A 24 3.70 0.62 8.12
CA MET A 24 3.58 0.47 9.56
C MET A 24 2.27 1.08 10.07
N THR A 25 1.60 0.38 10.99
CA THR A 25 0.38 0.87 11.66
C THR A 25 0.68 1.92 12.73
N SER A 26 1.95 2.07 13.12
CA SER A 26 2.43 3.14 14.00
C SER A 26 3.87 3.48 13.65
N ALA A 27 4.27 4.72 13.88
CA ALA A 27 5.66 5.15 13.74
C ALA A 27 6.49 4.68 14.96
N PRO A 28 7.54 3.84 14.77
CA PRO A 28 8.44 3.49 15.87
C PRO A 28 9.09 4.74 16.46
N PRO A 29 9.33 4.79 17.79
CA PRO A 29 9.90 5.96 18.45
C PRO A 29 11.23 6.46 17.85
N GLY A 30 12.05 5.56 17.31
CA GLY A 30 13.33 5.91 16.65
C GLY A 30 13.28 5.99 15.12
N LEU A 31 12.11 5.77 14.50
CA LEU A 31 11.93 6.01 13.07
C LEU A 31 11.76 7.52 12.84
N MET A 32 10.97 8.19 13.68
CA MET A 32 10.73 9.64 13.61
C MET A 32 12.04 10.46 13.61
N ASP A 33 13.05 10.04 14.38
CA ASP A 33 14.36 10.70 14.45
C ASP A 33 15.23 10.53 13.17
N LYS A 34 14.94 9.49 12.36
CA LYS A 34 15.66 9.21 11.11
C LYS A 34 14.96 9.79 9.88
N ILE A 35 13.72 10.26 10.05
CA ILE A 35 12.93 10.90 9.02
C ILE A 35 13.37 12.36 8.93
N THR A 36 14.08 12.72 7.87
CA THR A 36 14.39 14.13 7.57
C THR A 36 13.52 14.71 6.46
N GLY A 37 12.50 13.97 6.03
CA GLY A 37 11.51 14.43 5.06
C GLY A 37 10.25 14.97 5.74
N THR A 38 9.50 15.84 5.04
CA THR A 38 8.17 16.26 5.49
C THR A 38 7.16 15.12 5.31
N SER A 39 6.34 14.88 6.34
CA SER A 39 5.16 14.01 6.22
C SER A 39 4.07 14.70 5.41
N SER A 40 3.33 13.93 4.62
CA SER A 40 2.09 14.35 3.98
C SER A 40 0.99 13.33 4.29
N PHE A 41 -0.20 13.84 4.61
CA PHE A 41 -1.39 13.04 4.93
C PHE A 41 -2.06 12.52 3.65
N GLY A 42 -2.42 11.23 3.63
CA GLY A 42 -3.16 10.58 2.56
C GLY A 42 -4.42 9.87 3.05
N GLN A 43 -5.48 9.87 2.23
CA GLN A 43 -6.72 9.13 2.46
C GLN A 43 -7.28 8.61 1.13
N HIS A 44 -7.57 7.31 1.04
CA HIS A 44 -8.17 6.71 -0.17
C HIS A 44 -9.24 5.68 0.15
N ILE A 45 -10.23 5.55 -0.73
CA ILE A 45 -11.16 4.41 -0.77
C ILE A 45 -10.52 3.32 -1.62
N PHE A 46 -10.24 2.17 -1.03
CA PHE A 46 -9.45 1.10 -1.66
C PHE A 46 -10.31 0.05 -2.34
N SER A 47 -11.50 -0.18 -1.82
CA SER A 47 -12.45 -1.09 -2.42
C SER A 47 -13.86 -0.59 -2.19
N ARG A 48 -14.61 -0.60 -3.28
CA ARG A 48 -16.06 -0.62 -3.27
C ARG A 48 -16.47 -2.01 -3.72
N TYR A 49 -17.19 -2.73 -2.87
CA TYR A 49 -17.76 -4.02 -3.22
C TYR A 49 -19.28 -3.91 -3.11
N ASP A 50 -19.97 -4.12 -4.23
CA ASP A 50 -21.44 -4.12 -4.29
C ASP A 50 -21.90 -5.58 -4.13
N SER A 51 -22.72 -5.88 -3.11
CA SER A 51 -23.18 -7.26 -2.87
C SER A 51 -24.06 -7.76 -4.00
N PRO A 52 -23.76 -8.90 -4.63
CA PRO A 52 -24.48 -9.37 -5.81
C PRO A 52 -25.87 -9.95 -5.51
N ASN A 53 -26.18 -10.29 -4.25
CA ASN A 53 -27.33 -11.13 -3.90
C ASN A 53 -28.38 -10.45 -3.02
N GLY A 54 -28.44 -9.12 -2.99
CA GLY A 54 -29.55 -8.45 -2.32
C GLY A 54 -29.40 -8.35 -0.79
N GLY A 55 -28.21 -8.56 -0.23
CA GLY A 55 -27.96 -8.46 1.21
C GLY A 55 -26.48 -8.48 1.58
N ILE A 56 -26.16 -7.91 2.74
CA ILE A 56 -24.82 -7.94 3.33
C ILE A 56 -24.65 -9.29 4.04
N ALA A 57 -23.89 -10.20 3.45
CA ALA A 57 -23.56 -11.50 4.04
C ALA A 57 -22.07 -11.62 4.39
N GLU A 58 -21.74 -12.55 5.29
CA GLU A 58 -20.36 -12.78 5.76
C GLU A 58 -19.40 -13.17 4.62
N ARG A 59 -19.86 -13.98 3.65
CA ARG A 59 -19.08 -14.29 2.44
C ARG A 59 -18.72 -13.03 1.67
N ASP A 60 -19.70 -12.14 1.49
CA ASP A 60 -19.53 -10.91 0.72
C ASP A 60 -18.56 -9.95 1.44
N PHE A 61 -18.54 -9.95 2.78
CA PHE A 61 -17.52 -9.24 3.56
C PHE A 61 -16.12 -9.84 3.37
N ALA A 62 -15.98 -11.17 3.40
CA ALA A 62 -14.70 -11.83 3.18
C ALA A 62 -14.13 -11.55 1.78
N GLU A 63 -14.99 -11.53 0.75
CA GLU A 63 -14.62 -11.15 -0.61
C GLU A 63 -14.21 -9.67 -0.70
N ALA A 64 -14.99 -8.77 -0.07
CA ALA A 64 -14.66 -7.35 -0.01
C ALA A 64 -13.32 -7.09 0.71
N LEU A 65 -13.06 -7.78 1.82
CA LEU A 65 -11.80 -7.71 2.57
C LEU A 65 -10.61 -8.26 1.75
N GLN A 66 -10.81 -9.32 0.98
CA GLN A 66 -9.78 -9.87 0.11
C GLN A 66 -9.44 -8.89 -1.02
N LEU A 67 -10.46 -8.29 -1.65
CA LEU A 67 -10.29 -7.26 -2.68
C LEU A 67 -9.57 -6.02 -2.12
N PHE A 68 -9.97 -5.59 -0.92
CA PHE A 68 -9.31 -4.51 -0.18
C PHE A 68 -7.81 -4.79 -0.01
N LYS A 69 -7.43 -5.96 0.53
CA LYS A 69 -6.02 -6.33 0.76
C LYS A 69 -5.19 -6.31 -0.52
N GLN A 70 -5.75 -6.83 -1.62
CA GLN A 70 -5.08 -6.82 -2.92
C GLN A 70 -4.84 -5.39 -3.42
N ASN A 71 -5.87 -4.54 -3.35
CA ASN A 71 -5.77 -3.15 -3.79
C ASN A 71 -4.86 -2.32 -2.89
N LEU A 72 -4.90 -2.55 -1.58
CA LEU A 72 -4.07 -1.86 -0.60
C LEU A 72 -2.57 -2.08 -0.88
N VAL A 73 -2.15 -3.33 -1.10
CA VAL A 73 -0.74 -3.65 -1.39
C VAL A 73 -0.26 -2.99 -2.68
N LEU A 74 -1.08 -3.06 -3.75
CA LEU A 74 -0.74 -2.44 -5.04
C LEU A 74 -0.66 -0.91 -4.93
N HIS A 75 -1.59 -0.31 -4.20
CA HIS A 75 -1.65 1.13 -3.99
C HIS A 75 -0.50 1.64 -3.13
N GLN A 76 -0.14 0.94 -2.05
CA GLN A 76 1.01 1.29 -1.20
C GLN A 76 2.30 1.37 -2.02
N ALA A 77 2.58 0.38 -2.86
CA ALA A 77 3.76 0.39 -3.72
C ALA A 77 3.75 1.57 -4.70
N LYS A 78 2.60 1.81 -5.35
CA LYS A 78 2.43 2.90 -6.32
C LYS A 78 2.56 4.28 -5.69
N GLU A 79 1.97 4.49 -4.53
CA GLU A 79 2.01 5.77 -3.83
C GLU A 79 3.42 6.09 -3.31
N CYS A 80 4.16 5.09 -2.83
CA CYS A 80 5.54 5.32 -2.41
C CYS A 80 6.44 5.70 -3.58
N ASP A 81 6.26 5.07 -4.74
CA ASP A 81 6.96 5.45 -5.98
C ASP A 81 6.57 6.87 -6.42
N ALA A 82 5.26 7.16 -6.48
CA ALA A 82 4.74 8.46 -6.91
C ALA A 82 5.19 9.63 -6.00
N ASN A 83 5.32 9.40 -4.69
CA ASN A 83 5.68 10.43 -3.72
C ASN A 83 7.17 10.43 -3.35
N GLY A 84 7.97 9.51 -3.89
CA GLY A 84 9.35 9.28 -3.45
C GLY A 84 9.43 8.91 -1.97
N ALA A 85 8.42 8.21 -1.46
CA ALA A 85 8.34 7.81 -0.07
C ALA A 85 9.15 6.54 0.19
N ALA A 86 9.94 6.54 1.26
CA ALA A 86 10.61 5.37 1.78
C ALA A 86 9.68 4.50 2.66
N ALA A 87 8.66 5.11 3.27
CA ALA A 87 7.72 4.42 4.14
C ALA A 87 6.33 5.06 4.19
N ILE A 88 5.35 4.25 4.54
CA ILE A 88 4.00 4.65 4.98
C ILE A 88 3.87 4.30 6.45
N ILE A 89 3.49 5.26 7.29
CA ILE A 89 3.35 5.10 8.74
C ILE A 89 1.95 5.53 9.20
N ASN A 90 1.61 5.20 10.44
CA ASN A 90 0.32 5.55 11.06
C ASN A 90 -0.88 5.13 10.19
N MET A 91 -0.76 3.97 9.53
CA MET A 91 -1.84 3.47 8.70
C MET A 91 -3.01 3.04 9.58
N ASP A 92 -4.14 3.71 9.40
CA ASP A 92 -5.42 3.36 9.98
C ASP A 92 -6.40 2.95 8.88
N ILE A 93 -7.21 1.93 9.15
CA ILE A 93 -8.13 1.34 8.18
C ILE A 93 -9.54 1.37 8.77
N ASP A 94 -10.38 2.20 8.18
CA ASP A 94 -11.80 2.28 8.47
C ASP A 94 -12.58 1.39 7.51
N PHE A 95 -13.64 0.80 8.06
CA PHE A 95 -14.58 -0.02 7.33
C PHE A 95 -15.99 0.54 7.53
N ASP A 96 -16.72 0.72 6.44
CA ASP A 96 -18.10 1.21 6.45
C ASP A 96 -19.00 0.37 5.54
N VAL A 97 -20.28 0.34 5.88
CA VAL A 97 -21.32 -0.43 5.16
C VAL A 97 -22.48 0.48 4.81
N ASP A 98 -22.73 0.63 3.52
CA ASP A 98 -23.95 1.25 3.01
C ASP A 98 -25.00 0.16 2.84
N PHE A 99 -25.89 0.01 3.82
CA PHE A 99 -26.96 -1.00 3.80
C PHE A 99 -28.03 -0.74 2.74
N GLU A 100 -28.33 0.53 2.44
CA GLU A 100 -29.34 0.90 1.43
C GLU A 100 -28.89 0.48 0.04
N ARG A 101 -27.60 0.69 -0.25
CA ARG A 101 -27.00 0.34 -1.54
C ARG A 101 -26.27 -1.00 -1.52
N GLN A 102 -26.25 -1.66 -0.37
CA GLN A 102 -25.63 -2.97 -0.11
C GLN A 102 -24.15 -3.01 -0.50
N ARG A 103 -23.37 -2.06 0.03
CA ARG A 103 -21.95 -1.89 -0.32
C ARG A 103 -21.04 -1.92 0.88
N TYR A 104 -19.86 -2.47 0.68
CA TYR A 104 -18.74 -2.35 1.60
C TYR A 104 -17.75 -1.30 1.11
N PHE A 105 -17.30 -0.45 2.03
CA PHE A 105 -16.23 0.52 1.81
C PHE A 105 -15.08 0.23 2.78
N PHE A 106 -13.87 0.26 2.23
CA PHE A 106 -12.65 0.25 3.03
C PHE A 106 -11.85 1.50 2.70
N ILE A 107 -11.55 2.27 3.73
CA ILE A 107 -10.83 3.53 3.66
C ILE A 107 -9.54 3.34 4.44
N ALA A 108 -8.40 3.71 3.87
CA ALA A 108 -7.17 3.80 4.65
C ALA A 108 -6.70 5.25 4.71
N THR A 109 -6.30 5.67 5.91
CA THR A 109 -5.60 6.92 6.17
C THR A 109 -4.19 6.61 6.61
N TYR A 110 -3.23 7.45 6.23
CA TYR A 110 -1.83 7.21 6.55
C TYR A 110 -0.97 8.45 6.32
N ASP A 111 0.23 8.42 6.88
CA ASP A 111 1.29 9.38 6.66
C ASP A 111 2.37 8.81 5.74
N PHE A 112 2.90 9.64 4.84
CA PHE A 112 4.06 9.30 4.03
C PHE A 112 5.37 9.82 4.62
N VAL A 113 6.45 9.11 4.34
CA VAL A 113 7.79 9.47 4.78
C VAL A 113 8.73 9.44 3.58
N LYS A 114 9.32 10.59 3.21
CA LYS A 114 10.32 10.65 2.13
C LYS A 114 11.70 10.17 2.61
N GLY A 115 12.37 9.41 1.74
CA GLY A 115 13.77 9.01 1.95
C GLY A 115 14.72 10.21 1.83
N LYS A 116 15.95 10.05 2.34
CA LYS A 116 17.06 10.98 2.10
C LYS A 116 17.69 10.73 0.73
#